data_AF-I5C0H2-F1
#
_entry.id   AF-I5C0H2-F1
#
_cell.length_a   1.000
_cell.length_b   1.000
_cell.length_c   1.000
_cell.angle_alpha   90.00
_cell.angle_beta   90.00
_cell.angle_gamma   90.00
#
_symmetry.space_group_name_H-M   'P 1'
#
loop_
_entity.id
_entity.type
_entity.pdbx_description
1 polymer ?
#
loop_
_entity_poly.entity_id
_entity_poly.type
_entity_poly.pdbx_seq_one_letter_code
_entity_poly.pdbx_strand_id
1 'polypeptide(L)'
;MKPIHIIGGGLAGSEAAWQVAQAGIPVILHEMRPVRGTDAHKTDGLAELVCSNSFRSDDAETNAVGLLHAEMRLADSLIMRCGDANQVPAGGALAVDRDGFSEAVTAALEAHPLITIEREEVTGLPPEDWDQAIIATGPLTAPALAEAISQATGAESLAFFDAIAPIVHFDSIDLDVAWFQSRYDKVGPGGTGKDYINCPMDKAQYEAFIQALLDGGKTEFKEWEGTPYFDGCLPIEVMAERGPETLRHGPMKPMGLTNAHRPDVKAYAWCNCVRTMRSARSTIWSASRRS
;
A
#
# COMPACT_ATOMS: atom_id res chain seq x y z
N MET A 1 18.28 -5.24 -30.54
CA MET A 1 18.72 -5.46 -29.14
C MET A 1 17.85 -6.57 -28.57
N LYS A 2 18.39 -7.50 -27.78
CA LYS A 2 17.55 -8.52 -27.13
C LYS A 2 16.64 -7.84 -26.10
N PRO A 3 15.38 -8.30 -25.95
CA PRO A 3 14.50 -7.74 -24.93
C PRO A 3 15.00 -8.08 -23.52
N ILE A 4 14.73 -7.18 -22.57
CA ILE A 4 14.85 -7.49 -21.14
C ILE A 4 13.51 -8.07 -20.68
N HIS A 5 13.57 -9.16 -19.94
CA HIS A 5 12.38 -9.82 -19.41
C HIS A 5 12.07 -9.32 -18.01
N ILE A 6 10.82 -9.02 -17.71
CA ILE A 6 10.39 -8.56 -16.38
C ILE A 6 9.26 -9.47 -15.92
N ILE A 7 9.45 -10.14 -14.78
CA ILE A 7 8.49 -11.10 -14.24
C ILE A 7 7.69 -10.43 -13.13
N GLY A 8 6.39 -10.23 -13.37
CA GLY A 8 5.43 -9.63 -12.45
C GLY A 8 5.04 -8.21 -12.83
N GLY A 9 3.75 -7.97 -13.05
CA GLY A 9 3.16 -6.69 -13.44
C GLY A 9 2.72 -5.81 -12.27
N GLY A 10 3.34 -5.94 -11.10
CA GLY A 10 3.07 -5.07 -9.94
C GLY A 10 3.64 -3.66 -10.10
N LEU A 11 3.67 -2.87 -9.01
CA LEU A 11 4.24 -1.52 -9.00
C LEU A 11 5.71 -1.51 -9.51
N ALA A 12 6.54 -2.40 -8.97
CA ALA A 12 7.96 -2.46 -9.34
C ALA A 12 8.18 -2.93 -10.79
N GLY A 13 7.47 -3.96 -11.24
CA GLY A 13 7.63 -4.47 -12.60
C GLY A 13 7.09 -3.51 -13.66
N SER A 14 6.00 -2.82 -13.37
CA SER A 14 5.44 -1.77 -14.25
C SER A 14 6.42 -0.59 -14.39
N GLU A 15 7.01 -0.13 -13.29
CA GLU A 15 8.02 0.94 -13.32
C GLU A 15 9.30 0.48 -14.02
N ALA A 16 9.79 -0.73 -13.74
CA ALA A 16 10.97 -1.28 -14.40
C ALA A 16 10.77 -1.40 -15.92
N ALA A 17 9.60 -1.88 -16.37
CA ALA A 17 9.26 -1.97 -17.78
C ALA A 17 9.28 -0.60 -18.44
N TRP A 18 8.68 0.39 -17.79
CA TRP A 18 8.69 1.77 -18.26
C TRP A 18 10.11 2.33 -18.39
N GLN A 19 10.92 2.23 -17.35
CA GLN A 19 12.28 2.79 -17.34
C GLN A 19 13.20 2.14 -18.39
N VAL A 20 13.13 0.81 -18.53
CA VAL A 20 13.90 0.09 -19.56
C VAL A 20 13.46 0.51 -20.97
N ALA A 21 12.15 0.65 -21.18
CA ALA A 21 11.62 1.05 -22.48
C ALA A 21 11.94 2.51 -22.82
N GLN A 22 11.92 3.42 -21.84
CA GLN A 22 12.36 4.82 -21.98
C GLN A 22 13.86 4.93 -22.32
N ALA A 23 14.67 3.95 -21.92
CA ALA A 23 16.07 3.83 -22.34
C ALA A 23 16.23 3.27 -23.78
N GLY A 24 15.14 3.02 -24.50
CA GLY A 24 15.15 2.53 -25.88
C GLY A 24 15.38 1.01 -26.00
N ILE A 25 15.22 0.26 -24.91
CA ILE A 25 15.44 -1.19 -24.86
C ILE A 25 14.09 -1.92 -24.91
N PRO A 26 13.90 -2.91 -25.79
CA PRO A 26 12.68 -3.72 -25.80
C PRO A 26 12.46 -4.46 -24.48
N VAL A 27 11.21 -4.59 -24.06
CA VAL A 27 10.81 -5.27 -22.82
C VAL A 27 9.74 -6.30 -23.12
N ILE A 28 9.86 -7.46 -22.46
CA ILE A 28 8.76 -8.42 -22.34
C ILE A 28 8.35 -8.45 -20.87
N LEU A 29 7.16 -7.93 -20.57
CA LEU A 29 6.57 -7.92 -19.23
C LEU A 29 5.64 -9.12 -19.08
N HIS A 30 6.04 -10.05 -18.22
CA HIS A 30 5.28 -11.26 -17.88
C HIS A 30 4.34 -10.97 -16.71
N GLU A 31 3.05 -11.16 -16.90
CA GLU A 31 2.05 -11.04 -15.84
C GLU A 31 1.15 -12.26 -15.82
N MET A 32 1.19 -13.01 -14.72
CA MET A 32 0.43 -14.25 -14.59
C MET A 32 -1.08 -14.01 -14.55
N ARG A 33 -1.55 -12.84 -14.11
CA ARG A 33 -2.98 -12.48 -14.13
C ARG A 33 -3.41 -12.09 -15.56
N PRO A 34 -4.60 -12.53 -16.04
CA PRO A 34 -5.62 -13.27 -15.30
C PRO A 34 -5.48 -14.79 -15.33
N VAL A 35 -4.49 -15.35 -16.05
CA VAL A 35 -4.30 -16.81 -16.21
C VAL A 35 -4.20 -17.51 -14.84
N ARG A 36 -3.45 -16.90 -13.92
CA ARG A 36 -3.37 -17.28 -12.52
C ARG A 36 -3.63 -16.04 -11.65
N GLY A 37 -4.73 -16.08 -10.90
CA GLY A 37 -5.03 -15.07 -9.88
C GLY A 37 -4.18 -15.20 -8.62
N THR A 38 -4.33 -14.24 -7.72
CA THR A 38 -3.88 -14.37 -6.32
C THR A 38 -5.05 -14.12 -5.38
N ASP A 39 -4.87 -14.42 -4.10
CA ASP A 39 -5.91 -14.20 -3.08
C ASP A 39 -6.23 -12.72 -2.84
N ALA A 40 -5.36 -11.80 -3.28
CA ALA A 40 -5.47 -10.36 -3.01
C ALA A 40 -5.92 -9.54 -4.23
N HIS A 41 -5.45 -9.89 -5.43
CA HIS A 41 -5.79 -9.16 -6.66
C HIS A 41 -7.19 -9.52 -7.13
N LYS A 42 -7.90 -8.54 -7.67
CA LYS A 42 -9.28 -8.68 -8.16
C LYS A 42 -9.41 -8.42 -9.66
N THR A 43 -8.37 -7.90 -10.29
CA THR A 43 -8.35 -7.53 -11.70
C THR A 43 -7.15 -8.16 -12.41
N ASP A 44 -7.14 -8.03 -13.74
CA ASP A 44 -5.99 -8.30 -14.60
C ASP A 44 -5.12 -7.04 -14.83
N GLY A 45 -5.44 -5.93 -14.17
CA GLY A 45 -4.70 -4.69 -14.27
C GLY A 45 -3.29 -4.77 -13.70
N LEU A 46 -2.38 -4.06 -14.36
CA LEU A 46 -1.00 -3.85 -13.91
C LEU A 46 -0.96 -2.79 -12.81
N ALA A 47 -0.01 -2.90 -11.89
CA ALA A 47 0.14 -2.04 -10.71
C ALA A 47 -1.11 -1.95 -9.80
N GLU A 48 -1.96 -2.98 -9.78
CA GLU A 48 -3.14 -3.03 -8.92
C GLU A 48 -2.80 -2.83 -7.42
N LEU A 49 -3.52 -1.92 -6.76
CA LEU A 49 -3.37 -1.65 -5.32
C LEU A 49 -4.31 -2.52 -4.48
N VAL A 50 -3.76 -3.58 -3.87
CA VAL A 50 -4.56 -4.56 -3.11
C VAL A 50 -4.88 -4.15 -1.67
N CYS A 51 -4.04 -3.33 -1.03
CA CYS A 51 -4.19 -2.94 0.39
C CYS A 51 -4.65 -1.47 0.53
N SER A 52 -3.74 -0.53 0.80
CA SER A 52 -4.02 0.91 0.91
C SER A 52 -4.05 1.57 -0.48
N ASN A 53 -4.85 2.64 -0.64
CA ASN A 53 -4.79 3.50 -1.83
C ASN A 53 -3.86 4.71 -1.66
N SER A 54 -3.12 4.80 -0.55
CA SER A 54 -2.20 5.89 -0.29
C SER A 54 -0.75 5.45 -0.45
N PHE A 55 0.01 6.25 -1.21
CA PHE A 55 1.47 6.20 -1.30
C PHE A 55 2.15 6.96 -0.15
N ARG A 56 1.41 7.25 0.93
CA ARG A 56 1.87 7.99 2.11
C ARG A 56 2.20 9.45 1.78
N SER A 57 2.98 10.10 2.65
CA SER A 57 3.24 11.54 2.63
C SER A 57 3.86 11.97 1.30
N ASP A 58 3.38 13.06 0.72
CA ASP A 58 3.95 13.69 -0.48
C ASP A 58 4.74 14.97 -0.17
N ASP A 59 5.11 15.13 1.12
CA ASP A 59 5.86 16.27 1.66
C ASP A 59 7.36 15.98 1.53
N ALA A 60 8.00 16.53 0.49
CA ALA A 60 9.40 16.28 0.19
C ALA A 60 10.39 16.97 1.15
N GLU A 61 9.95 17.99 1.90
CA GLU A 61 10.83 18.75 2.79
C GLU A 61 11.03 18.05 4.13
N THR A 62 9.98 17.37 4.62
CA THR A 62 9.95 16.86 6.00
C THR A 62 9.65 15.36 6.10
N ASN A 63 9.44 14.66 4.98
CA ASN A 63 9.15 13.23 4.96
C ASN A 63 10.02 12.49 3.92
N ALA A 64 10.67 11.40 4.34
CA ALA A 64 11.51 10.59 3.47
C ALA A 64 10.75 9.97 2.27
N VAL A 65 9.47 9.59 2.46
CA VAL A 65 8.65 9.06 1.36
C VAL A 65 8.30 10.15 0.36
N GLY A 66 8.00 11.36 0.85
CA GLY A 66 7.75 12.51 -0.01
C GLY A 66 9.00 12.92 -0.81
N LEU A 67 10.19 12.81 -0.21
CA LEU A 67 11.46 13.02 -0.92
C LEU A 67 11.64 11.97 -2.03
N LEU A 68 11.39 10.69 -1.73
CA LEU A 68 11.45 9.63 -2.74
C LEU A 68 10.47 9.87 -3.89
N HIS A 69 9.24 10.33 -3.61
CA HIS A 69 8.30 10.72 -4.66
C HIS A 69 8.85 11.84 -5.55
N ALA A 70 9.50 12.84 -4.96
CA ALA A 70 10.13 13.92 -5.73
C ALA A 70 11.26 13.40 -6.63
N GLU A 71 12.11 12.50 -6.12
CA GLU A 71 13.17 11.85 -6.91
C GLU A 71 12.58 10.99 -8.05
N MET A 72 11.52 10.22 -7.77
CA MET A 72 10.82 9.42 -8.78
C MET A 72 10.18 10.29 -9.87
N ARG A 73 9.63 11.46 -9.52
CA ARG A 73 9.11 12.43 -10.50
C ARG A 73 10.23 13.00 -11.38
N LEU A 74 11.41 13.27 -10.80
CA LEU A 74 12.59 13.70 -11.57
C LEU A 74 13.09 12.60 -12.51
N ALA A 75 12.88 11.34 -12.16
CA ALA A 75 13.20 10.16 -12.97
C ALA A 75 12.10 9.76 -13.98
N ASP A 76 11.12 10.65 -14.26
CA ASP A 76 9.99 10.39 -15.17
C ASP A 76 9.21 9.10 -14.84
N SER A 77 8.97 8.86 -13.54
CA SER A 77 8.29 7.66 -13.08
C SER A 77 6.87 7.53 -13.64
N LEU A 78 6.57 6.36 -14.19
CA LEU A 78 5.21 6.01 -14.63
C LEU A 78 4.25 5.97 -13.45
N ILE A 79 4.65 5.33 -12.34
CA ILE A 79 3.83 5.21 -11.14
C ILE A 79 3.48 6.59 -10.57
N MET A 80 4.45 7.50 -10.47
CA MET A 80 4.18 8.85 -9.97
C MET A 80 3.28 9.63 -10.93
N ARG A 81 3.53 9.56 -12.24
CA ARG A 81 2.73 10.25 -13.25
C ARG A 81 1.27 9.77 -13.26
N CYS A 82 1.05 8.46 -13.23
CA CYS A 82 -0.30 7.87 -13.14
C CYS A 82 -0.96 8.14 -11.79
N GLY A 83 -0.17 8.17 -10.71
CA GLY A 83 -0.64 8.49 -9.37
C GLY A 83 -1.12 9.94 -9.26
N ASP A 84 -0.35 10.89 -9.78
CA ASP A 84 -0.71 12.30 -9.82
C ASP A 84 -1.98 12.54 -10.66
N ALA A 85 -2.12 11.84 -11.79
CA ALA A 85 -3.29 11.96 -12.67
C ALA A 85 -4.59 11.36 -12.06
N ASN A 86 -4.46 10.39 -11.15
CA ASN A 86 -5.58 9.71 -10.50
C ASN A 86 -5.68 10.05 -9.02
N GLN A 87 -5.16 11.21 -8.61
CA GLN A 87 -5.11 11.61 -7.22
C GLN A 87 -6.51 11.84 -6.62
N VAL A 88 -6.69 11.39 -5.37
CA VAL A 88 -7.88 11.65 -4.56
C VAL A 88 -7.51 12.38 -3.26
N PRO A 89 -8.44 13.17 -2.68
CA PRO A 89 -8.24 13.86 -1.40
C PRO A 89 -7.69 12.94 -0.28
N ALA A 90 -6.52 13.25 0.29
CA ALA A 90 -5.90 12.46 1.37
C ALA A 90 -4.99 13.26 2.33
N GLY A 91 -5.26 14.55 2.56
CA GLY A 91 -4.40 15.42 3.37
C GLY A 91 -2.99 15.48 2.80
N GLY A 92 -1.96 15.63 3.63
CA GLY A 92 -0.56 15.68 3.17
C GLY A 92 0.00 14.39 2.54
N ALA A 93 -0.83 13.39 2.24
CA ALA A 93 -0.45 12.16 1.57
C ALA A 93 -0.91 12.16 0.11
N LEU A 94 -0.14 11.48 -0.75
CA LEU A 94 -0.61 11.09 -2.07
C LEU A 94 -1.48 9.85 -1.92
N ALA A 95 -2.75 9.95 -2.31
CA ALA A 95 -3.62 8.80 -2.46
C ALA A 95 -4.30 8.85 -3.82
N VAL A 96 -4.67 7.68 -4.33
CA VAL A 96 -5.14 7.53 -5.69
C VAL A 96 -6.49 6.81 -5.73
N ASP A 97 -7.25 7.04 -6.80
CA ASP A 97 -8.31 6.12 -7.22
C ASP A 97 -7.66 4.83 -7.72
N ARG A 98 -7.98 3.69 -7.09
CA ARG A 98 -7.25 2.43 -7.34
C ARG A 98 -7.45 1.93 -8.75
N ASP A 99 -8.69 1.97 -9.21
CA ASP A 99 -9.08 1.40 -10.48
C ASP A 99 -8.56 2.30 -11.61
N GLY A 100 -8.82 3.62 -11.52
CA GLY A 100 -8.27 4.59 -12.47
C GLY A 100 -6.74 4.62 -12.54
N PHE A 101 -6.05 4.46 -11.40
CA PHE A 101 -4.59 4.35 -11.37
C PHE A 101 -4.08 3.10 -12.10
N SER A 102 -4.63 1.93 -11.78
CA SER A 102 -4.27 0.64 -12.38
C SER A 102 -4.55 0.63 -13.89
N GLU A 103 -5.71 1.16 -14.30
CA GLU A 103 -6.07 1.32 -15.71
C GLU A 103 -5.11 2.25 -16.45
N ALA A 104 -4.74 3.37 -15.85
CA ALA A 104 -3.82 4.33 -16.46
C ALA A 104 -2.40 3.76 -16.65
N VAL A 105 -1.88 3.01 -15.66
CA VAL A 105 -0.60 2.31 -15.79
C VAL A 105 -0.66 1.26 -16.89
N THR A 106 -1.72 0.44 -16.88
CA THR A 106 -1.93 -0.62 -17.88
C THR A 106 -1.98 -0.04 -19.29
N ALA A 107 -2.80 0.99 -19.52
CA ALA A 107 -2.94 1.64 -20.82
C ALA A 107 -1.63 2.26 -21.31
N ALA A 108 -0.84 2.85 -20.41
CA ALA A 108 0.45 3.44 -20.76
C ALA A 108 1.47 2.38 -21.21
N LEU A 109 1.51 1.22 -20.54
CA LEU A 109 2.41 0.12 -20.90
C LEU A 109 1.98 -0.57 -22.19
N GLU A 110 0.68 -0.82 -22.37
CA GLU A 110 0.12 -1.42 -23.59
C GLU A 110 0.33 -0.54 -24.83
N ALA A 111 0.32 0.78 -24.66
CA ALA A 111 0.54 1.72 -25.76
C ALA A 111 2.03 1.91 -26.11
N HIS A 112 2.96 1.43 -25.29
CA HIS A 112 4.39 1.69 -25.50
C HIS A 112 4.98 0.74 -26.57
N PRO A 113 5.59 1.25 -27.66
CA PRO A 113 5.99 0.43 -28.82
C PRO A 113 7.13 -0.55 -28.53
N LEU A 114 7.84 -0.38 -27.41
CA LEU A 114 8.92 -1.26 -26.98
C LEU A 114 8.52 -2.23 -25.88
N ILE A 115 7.27 -2.23 -25.42
CA ILE A 115 6.81 -3.11 -24.35
C ILE A 115 5.82 -4.12 -24.94
N THR A 116 6.14 -5.40 -24.79
CA THR A 116 5.21 -6.49 -25.04
C THR A 116 4.77 -7.05 -23.70
N ILE A 117 3.45 -7.20 -23.49
CA ILE A 117 2.91 -7.82 -22.29
C ILE A 117 2.52 -9.26 -22.63
N GLU A 118 3.12 -10.21 -21.92
CA GLU A 118 2.81 -11.64 -22.02
C GLU A 118 2.02 -12.08 -20.78
N ARG A 119 0.79 -12.55 -21.03
CA ARG A 119 -0.12 -13.00 -19.98
C ARG A 119 0.14 -14.47 -19.66
N GLU A 120 1.18 -14.73 -18.89
CA GLU A 120 1.63 -16.07 -18.52
C GLU A 120 2.26 -16.16 -17.13
N GLU A 121 2.22 -17.36 -16.55
CA GLU A 121 2.96 -17.65 -15.33
C GLU A 121 4.37 -18.15 -15.66
N VAL A 122 5.39 -17.45 -15.16
CA VAL A 122 6.76 -17.94 -15.19
C VAL A 122 7.00 -18.84 -13.99
N THR A 123 7.12 -20.15 -14.22
CA THR A 123 7.12 -21.18 -13.17
C THR A 123 8.50 -21.53 -12.60
N GLY A 124 9.55 -20.82 -13.00
CA GLY A 124 10.92 -21.10 -12.56
C GLY A 124 11.83 -19.88 -12.77
N LEU A 125 13.11 -20.03 -12.43
CA LEU A 125 14.08 -18.97 -12.69
C LEU A 125 14.11 -18.59 -14.17
N PRO A 126 14.46 -17.32 -14.50
CA PRO A 126 14.66 -16.88 -15.87
C PRO A 126 15.47 -17.90 -16.69
N PRO A 127 14.93 -18.39 -17.81
CA PRO A 127 15.62 -19.30 -18.72
C PRO A 127 17.00 -18.77 -19.17
N GLU A 128 17.97 -19.66 -19.40
CA GLU A 128 19.34 -19.28 -19.80
C GLU A 128 19.40 -18.54 -21.15
N ASP A 129 18.41 -18.72 -22.01
CA ASP A 129 18.31 -18.01 -23.28
C ASP A 129 17.82 -16.57 -23.13
N TRP A 130 17.25 -16.21 -21.97
CA TRP A 130 16.97 -14.82 -21.59
C TRP A 130 18.28 -14.16 -21.17
N ASP A 131 18.72 -13.15 -21.92
CA ASP A 131 20.00 -12.46 -21.67
C ASP A 131 19.99 -11.69 -20.35
N GLN A 132 18.90 -10.96 -20.07
CA GLN A 132 18.70 -10.23 -18.82
C GLN A 132 17.25 -10.33 -18.37
N ALA A 133 17.05 -10.49 -17.06
CA ALA A 133 15.74 -10.56 -16.46
C ALA A 133 15.67 -9.84 -15.10
N ILE A 134 14.50 -9.26 -14.80
CA ILE A 134 14.16 -8.66 -13.50
C ILE A 134 13.01 -9.47 -12.91
N ILE A 135 13.17 -9.96 -11.68
CA ILE A 135 12.11 -10.62 -10.92
C ILE A 135 11.43 -9.57 -10.03
N ALA A 136 10.15 -9.27 -10.30
CA ALA A 136 9.35 -8.24 -9.65
C ALA A 136 7.94 -8.74 -9.26
N THR A 137 7.84 -10.00 -8.82
CA THR A 137 6.59 -10.73 -8.56
C THR A 137 5.86 -10.35 -7.26
N GLY A 138 6.41 -9.40 -6.49
CA GLY A 138 5.79 -8.89 -5.28
C GLY A 138 5.64 -9.94 -4.17
N PRO A 139 4.83 -9.64 -3.14
CA PRO A 139 4.74 -10.47 -1.94
C PRO A 139 4.00 -11.80 -2.14
N LEU A 140 3.20 -11.90 -3.21
CA LEU A 140 2.42 -13.10 -3.54
C LEU A 140 3.04 -13.82 -4.74
N THR A 141 4.36 -14.03 -4.68
CA THR A 141 5.10 -14.77 -5.70
C THR A 141 4.55 -16.18 -5.85
N ALA A 142 4.37 -16.65 -7.09
CA ALA A 142 3.87 -17.99 -7.36
C ALA A 142 4.77 -19.06 -6.71
N PRO A 143 4.20 -20.10 -6.07
CA PRO A 143 4.96 -21.11 -5.33
C PRO A 143 6.09 -21.76 -6.13
N ALA A 144 5.89 -22.01 -7.42
CA ALA A 144 6.91 -22.64 -8.28
C ALA A 144 8.15 -21.73 -8.45
N LEU A 145 7.94 -20.44 -8.69
CA LEU A 145 9.01 -19.46 -8.77
C LEU A 145 9.67 -19.20 -7.40
N ALA A 146 8.87 -19.12 -6.32
CA ALA A 146 9.40 -18.98 -4.96
C ALA A 146 10.31 -20.15 -4.58
N GLU A 147 9.89 -21.38 -4.87
CA GLU A 147 10.71 -22.58 -4.65
C GLU A 147 12.01 -22.54 -5.47
N ALA A 148 11.93 -22.16 -6.74
CA ALA A 148 13.10 -22.03 -7.61
C ALA A 148 14.10 -20.97 -7.10
N ILE A 149 13.61 -19.82 -6.62
CA ILE A 149 14.44 -18.78 -5.99
C ILE A 149 15.08 -19.32 -4.71
N SER A 150 14.29 -19.93 -3.83
CA SER A 150 14.75 -20.50 -2.56
C SER A 150 15.90 -21.50 -2.76
N GLN A 151 15.73 -22.43 -3.70
CA GLN A 151 16.74 -23.42 -4.07
C GLN A 151 18.01 -22.78 -4.62
N ALA A 152 17.88 -21.75 -5.45
CA ALA A 152 19.02 -21.08 -6.07
C ALA A 152 19.81 -20.19 -5.09
N THR A 153 19.13 -19.55 -4.14
CA THR A 153 19.79 -18.69 -3.16
C THR A 153 20.32 -19.45 -1.95
N GLY A 154 19.91 -20.71 -1.76
CA GLY A 154 20.21 -21.48 -0.55
C GLY A 154 19.58 -20.87 0.71
N ALA A 155 18.51 -20.09 0.54
CA ALA A 155 17.83 -19.41 1.63
C ALA A 155 16.73 -20.32 2.17
N GLU A 156 16.72 -20.59 3.47
CA GLU A 156 15.71 -21.46 4.09
C GLU A 156 14.32 -20.81 4.18
N SER A 157 14.18 -19.52 3.85
CA SER A 157 12.90 -18.79 3.93
C SER A 157 12.84 -17.58 3.00
N LEU A 158 11.80 -17.55 2.16
CA LEU A 158 11.29 -16.37 1.47
C LEU A 158 10.02 -15.93 2.19
N ALA A 159 10.14 -15.04 3.17
CA ALA A 159 9.00 -14.64 3.97
C ALA A 159 8.36 -13.35 3.45
N PHE A 160 7.04 -13.37 3.28
CA PHE A 160 6.22 -12.20 3.01
C PHE A 160 5.08 -12.13 4.02
N PHE A 161 4.90 -10.95 4.61
CA PHE A 161 3.79 -10.64 5.49
C PHE A 161 2.95 -9.54 4.86
N ASP A 162 1.69 -9.81 4.57
CA ASP A 162 0.70 -8.77 4.30
C ASP A 162 -0.02 -8.40 5.59
N ALA A 163 -0.35 -7.12 5.73
CA ALA A 163 -1.07 -6.60 6.87
C ALA A 163 -2.27 -5.78 6.39
N ILE A 164 -3.43 -6.42 6.38
CA ILE A 164 -4.69 -5.81 5.95
C ILE A 164 -5.37 -5.18 7.17
N ALA A 165 -5.75 -3.90 7.05
CA ALA A 165 -6.55 -3.22 8.06
C ALA A 165 -8.06 -3.46 7.81
N PRO A 166 -8.89 -3.54 8.88
CA PRO A 166 -10.34 -3.63 8.74
C PRO A 166 -10.94 -2.48 7.93
N ILE A 167 -12.00 -2.79 7.20
CA ILE A 167 -12.77 -1.86 6.39
C ILE A 167 -14.18 -1.75 6.98
N VAL A 168 -14.66 -0.52 7.17
CA VAL A 168 -15.99 -0.20 7.72
C VAL A 168 -16.83 0.59 6.72
N HIS A 169 -18.15 0.49 6.83
CA HIS A 169 -19.09 1.26 6.01
C HIS A 169 -19.30 2.66 6.60
N PHE A 170 -19.31 3.69 5.75
CA PHE A 170 -19.42 5.10 6.14
C PHE A 170 -20.69 5.40 6.95
N ASP A 171 -21.82 4.85 6.53
CA ASP A 171 -23.13 5.01 7.17
C ASP A 171 -23.21 4.33 8.55
N SER A 172 -22.26 3.46 8.88
CA SER A 172 -22.13 2.87 10.21
C SER A 172 -21.29 3.72 11.18
N ILE A 173 -20.70 4.82 10.71
CA ILE A 173 -19.87 5.70 11.55
C ILE A 173 -20.73 6.76 12.22
N ASP A 174 -20.66 6.83 13.55
CA ASP A 174 -21.28 7.89 14.34
C ASP A 174 -20.49 9.20 14.24
N LEU A 175 -21.01 10.14 13.44
CA LEU A 175 -20.43 11.47 13.23
C LEU A 175 -20.79 12.50 14.31
N ASP A 176 -21.65 12.14 15.28
CA ASP A 176 -21.82 12.95 16.49
C ASP A 176 -20.60 12.80 17.43
N VAL A 177 -19.81 11.74 17.23
CA VAL A 177 -18.56 11.48 17.95
C VAL A 177 -17.32 11.69 17.07
N ALA A 178 -17.34 11.18 15.83
CA ALA A 178 -16.23 11.30 14.89
C ALA A 178 -16.32 12.60 14.07
N TRP A 179 -15.19 13.05 13.50
CA TRP A 179 -15.21 14.22 12.60
C TRP A 179 -14.16 14.11 11.49
N PHE A 180 -14.36 14.92 10.45
CA PHE A 180 -13.44 15.03 9.33
C PHE A 180 -12.33 16.06 9.60
N GLN A 181 -11.07 15.63 9.54
CA GLN A 181 -9.92 16.53 9.64
C GLN A 181 -8.62 15.85 9.19
N SER A 182 -7.83 16.58 8.42
CA SER A 182 -6.42 16.26 8.14
C SER A 182 -5.52 16.93 9.19
N ARG A 183 -4.37 16.32 9.52
CA ARG A 183 -3.48 16.87 10.55
C ARG A 183 -3.03 18.30 10.20
N TYR A 184 -3.06 19.18 11.21
CA TYR A 184 -2.76 20.61 11.15
C TYR A 184 -3.62 21.36 10.14
N ASP A 185 -4.79 20.81 9.82
CA ASP A 185 -5.68 21.31 8.76
C ASP A 185 -4.95 21.45 7.41
N LYS A 186 -3.88 20.65 7.22
CA LYS A 186 -3.08 20.66 5.98
C LYS A 186 -3.97 20.25 4.82
N VAL A 187 -4.15 21.19 3.91
CA VAL A 187 -4.70 20.95 2.58
C VAL A 187 -3.60 20.32 1.74
N GLY A 188 -3.74 19.03 1.44
CA GLY A 188 -2.84 18.36 0.52
C GLY A 188 -3.22 18.53 -0.94
N PRO A 189 -2.42 17.98 -1.86
CA PRO A 189 -2.78 18.01 -3.27
C PRO A 189 -4.09 17.24 -3.47
N GLY A 190 -5.07 17.89 -4.13
CA GLY A 190 -6.44 17.37 -4.31
C GLY A 190 -7.31 17.31 -3.04
N GLY A 191 -6.80 17.64 -1.85
CA GLY A 191 -7.54 17.58 -0.58
C GLY A 191 -8.25 18.88 -0.19
N THR A 192 -9.12 18.81 0.83
CA THR A 192 -9.72 20.02 1.43
C THR A 192 -9.31 20.22 2.89
N GLY A 193 -8.37 19.41 3.39
CA GLY A 193 -8.03 19.38 4.82
C GLY A 193 -9.03 18.61 5.69
N LYS A 194 -9.97 17.86 5.08
CA LYS A 194 -11.03 17.08 5.73
C LYS A 194 -11.05 15.64 5.22
N ASP A 195 -9.87 15.07 5.02
CA ASP A 195 -9.72 13.87 4.20
C ASP A 195 -9.68 12.56 5.03
N TYR A 196 -9.65 12.69 6.35
CA TYR A 196 -9.70 11.59 7.32
C TYR A 196 -10.89 11.75 8.24
N ILE A 197 -11.56 10.65 8.57
CA ILE A 197 -12.48 10.57 9.71
C ILE A 197 -11.66 10.18 10.93
N ASN A 198 -11.76 10.95 12.01
CA ASN A 198 -11.01 10.71 13.23
C ASN A 198 -11.99 10.31 14.34
N CYS A 199 -11.73 9.16 14.97
CA CYS A 199 -12.50 8.62 16.08
C CYS A 199 -11.71 8.84 17.39
N PRO A 200 -12.11 9.78 18.26
CA PRO A 200 -11.35 10.13 19.45
C PRO A 200 -11.49 9.06 20.54
N MET A 201 -10.44 8.91 21.35
CA MET A 201 -10.49 8.15 22.60
C MET A 201 -9.95 9.00 23.76
N ASP A 202 -10.62 8.92 24.90
CA ASP A 202 -10.04 9.31 26.17
C ASP A 202 -9.03 8.26 26.68
N LYS A 203 -8.41 8.53 27.84
CA LYS A 203 -7.41 7.63 28.42
C LYS A 203 -8.00 6.27 28.80
N ALA A 204 -9.18 6.25 29.42
CA ALA A 204 -9.81 5.03 29.88
C ALA A 204 -10.25 4.14 28.69
N GLN A 205 -10.80 4.76 27.65
CA GLN A 205 -11.16 4.09 26.40
C GLN A 205 -9.92 3.51 25.70
N TYR A 206 -8.82 4.26 25.66
CA TYR A 206 -7.56 3.79 25.06
C TYR A 206 -6.97 2.62 25.85
N GLU A 207 -6.90 2.71 27.18
CA GLU A 207 -6.39 1.62 28.03
C GLU A 207 -7.26 0.36 27.90
N ALA A 208 -8.59 0.52 27.86
CA ALA A 208 -9.51 -0.58 27.61
C ALA A 208 -9.33 -1.19 26.21
N PHE A 209 -9.07 -0.37 25.19
CA PHE A 209 -8.79 -0.83 23.84
C PHE A 209 -7.48 -1.62 23.75
N ILE A 210 -6.41 -1.12 24.37
CA ILE A 210 -5.14 -1.85 24.47
C ILE A 210 -5.35 -3.20 25.17
N GLN A 211 -6.07 -3.22 26.29
CA GLN A 211 -6.34 -4.45 27.00
C GLN A 211 -7.15 -5.43 26.14
N ALA A 212 -8.18 -4.95 25.43
CA ALA A 212 -8.96 -5.77 24.51
C ALA A 212 -8.14 -6.32 23.32
N LEU A 213 -7.14 -5.58 22.82
CA LEU A 213 -6.23 -6.07 21.80
C LEU A 213 -5.30 -7.18 22.33
N LEU A 214 -4.82 -7.03 23.57
CA LEU A 214 -3.93 -8.01 24.20
C LEU A 214 -4.67 -9.30 24.57
N ASP A 215 -5.90 -9.17 25.06
CA ASP A 215 -6.77 -10.28 25.44
C ASP A 215 -7.51 -10.91 24.25
N GLY A 216 -7.58 -10.19 23.13
CA GLY A 216 -8.27 -10.62 21.92
C GLY A 216 -7.67 -11.89 21.35
N GLY A 217 -8.54 -12.73 20.78
CA GLY A 217 -8.10 -13.94 20.07
C GLY A 217 -7.20 -13.55 18.90
N LYS A 218 -5.95 -13.99 18.95
CA LYS A 218 -5.00 -13.87 17.84
C LYS A 218 -5.22 -15.08 16.95
N THR A 219 -5.31 -14.87 15.65
CA THR A 219 -5.27 -15.99 14.72
C THR A 219 -3.91 -16.66 14.90
N GLU A 220 -3.89 -17.93 15.29
CA GLU A 220 -2.66 -18.70 15.32
C GLU A 220 -2.14 -18.81 13.89
N PHE A 221 -0.94 -18.28 13.69
CA PHE A 221 -0.16 -18.49 12.50
C PHE A 221 0.01 -20.01 12.29
N LYS A 222 -0.29 -20.51 11.10
CA LYS A 222 -0.04 -21.93 10.77
C LYS A 222 1.47 -22.19 10.87
N GLU A 223 1.90 -23.40 11.23
CA GLU A 223 3.31 -23.74 11.56
C GLU A 223 4.40 -23.30 10.55
N TRP A 224 4.03 -22.91 9.32
CA TRP A 224 4.93 -22.37 8.29
C TRP A 224 5.14 -20.83 8.36
N GLU A 225 4.42 -20.11 9.23
CA GLU A 225 4.43 -18.64 9.38
C GLU A 225 5.33 -18.16 10.55
N GLY A 226 6.19 -19.03 11.10
CA GLY A 226 7.11 -18.76 12.23
C GLY A 226 8.29 -17.81 11.92
N THR A 227 8.10 -16.82 11.05
CA THR A 227 9.12 -15.83 10.71
C THR A 227 9.04 -14.64 11.69
N PRO A 228 10.18 -14.08 12.17
CA PRO A 228 10.18 -12.86 12.98
C PRO A 228 9.52 -11.69 12.23
N TYR A 229 8.69 -10.91 12.93
CA TYR A 229 8.00 -9.77 12.35
C TYR A 229 8.95 -8.76 11.70
N PHE A 230 8.57 -8.24 10.53
CA PHE A 230 9.24 -7.08 9.95
C PHE A 230 8.92 -5.83 10.78
N ASP A 231 9.93 -5.22 11.39
CA ASP A 231 9.75 -4.08 12.31
C ASP A 231 9.05 -2.86 11.68
N GLY A 232 9.07 -2.74 10.35
CA GLY A 232 8.37 -1.67 9.63
C GLY A 232 6.87 -1.90 9.43
N CYS A 233 6.33 -3.10 9.69
CA CYS A 233 4.91 -3.43 9.46
C CYS A 233 4.39 -4.45 10.48
N LEU A 234 4.20 -4.01 11.73
CA LEU A 234 3.77 -4.89 12.83
C LEU A 234 2.24 -4.97 12.97
N PRO A 235 1.67 -6.15 13.26
CA PRO A 235 0.30 -6.30 13.79
C PRO A 235 0.02 -5.33 14.94
N ILE A 236 -1.19 -4.78 15.02
CA ILE A 236 -1.53 -3.75 16.00
C ILE A 236 -1.46 -4.33 17.43
N GLU A 237 -1.78 -5.60 17.58
CA GLU A 237 -1.64 -6.42 18.77
C GLU A 237 -0.17 -6.59 19.19
N VAL A 238 0.74 -6.80 18.23
CA VAL A 238 2.20 -6.90 18.50
C VAL A 238 2.77 -5.53 18.88
N MET A 239 2.30 -4.45 18.26
CA MET A 239 2.64 -3.09 18.68
C MET A 239 2.17 -2.81 20.11
N ALA A 240 0.98 -3.28 20.48
CA ALA A 240 0.45 -3.15 21.84
C ALA A 240 1.28 -3.95 22.86
N GLU A 241 1.73 -5.16 22.52
CA GLU A 241 2.61 -5.99 23.37
C GLU A 241 3.95 -5.30 23.67
N ARG A 242 4.50 -4.57 22.70
CA ARG A 242 5.75 -3.80 22.87
C ARG A 242 5.62 -2.63 23.85
N GLY A 243 4.39 -2.25 24.18
CA GLY A 243 4.10 -1.29 25.25
C GLY A 243 2.82 -0.51 25.00
N PRO A 244 2.13 -0.08 26.08
CA PRO A 244 0.84 0.60 25.97
C PRO A 244 0.93 1.96 25.27
N GLU A 245 2.10 2.58 25.17
CA GLU A 245 2.27 3.88 24.50
C GLU A 245 2.68 3.76 23.02
N THR A 246 3.02 2.55 22.53
CA THR A 246 3.53 2.34 21.18
C THR A 246 2.55 2.85 20.11
N LEU A 247 1.26 2.53 20.24
CA LEU A 247 0.24 2.99 19.29
C LEU A 247 0.05 4.51 19.31
N ARG A 248 0.17 5.16 20.48
CA ARG A 248 0.08 6.64 20.61
C ARG A 248 1.26 7.38 20.00
N HIS A 249 2.40 6.72 19.84
CA HIS A 249 3.54 7.29 19.13
C HIS A 249 3.54 6.94 17.63
N GLY A 250 2.82 5.90 17.22
CA GLY A 250 2.63 5.49 15.82
C GLY A 250 1.23 5.81 15.26
N PRO A 251 0.41 4.79 14.93
CA PRO A 251 -0.81 4.96 14.15
C PRO A 251 -1.92 5.76 14.85
N MET A 252 -1.93 5.81 16.18
CA MET A 252 -2.97 6.46 16.99
C MET A 252 -2.55 7.80 17.60
N LYS A 253 -1.52 8.45 17.02
CA LYS A 253 -0.93 9.69 17.55
C LYS A 253 -1.89 10.88 17.51
N PRO A 254 -1.98 11.73 18.56
CA PRO A 254 -2.87 12.90 18.61
C PRO A 254 -2.45 14.16 17.84
N MET A 255 -1.20 14.25 17.39
CA MET A 255 -0.63 15.55 17.01
C MET A 255 -1.29 16.18 15.77
N GLY A 256 -1.67 17.45 15.88
CA GLY A 256 -2.25 18.21 14.77
C GLY A 256 -3.74 17.96 14.54
N LEU A 257 -4.46 17.35 15.48
CA LEU A 257 -5.91 17.17 15.37
C LEU A 257 -6.61 17.94 16.50
N THR A 258 -7.78 18.48 16.20
CA THR A 258 -8.64 19.24 17.13
C THR A 258 -10.06 18.72 16.99
N ASN A 259 -10.59 18.09 18.05
CA ASN A 259 -11.94 17.54 18.03
C ASN A 259 -12.96 18.68 17.93
N ALA A 260 -13.72 18.75 16.83
CA ALA A 260 -14.72 19.79 16.59
C ALA A 260 -15.86 19.77 17.63
N HIS A 261 -16.17 18.60 18.20
CA HIS A 261 -17.22 18.42 19.20
C HIS A 261 -16.76 18.80 20.62
N ARG A 262 -15.44 18.79 20.86
CA ARG A 262 -14.80 19.08 22.17
C ARG A 262 -13.44 19.78 21.96
N PRO A 263 -13.40 21.02 21.43
CA PRO A 263 -12.16 21.66 20.96
C PRO A 263 -11.15 21.95 22.08
N ASP A 264 -11.64 22.11 23.30
CA ASP A 264 -10.93 22.38 24.54
C ASP A 264 -10.40 21.11 25.22
N VAL A 265 -10.75 19.92 24.72
CA VAL A 265 -10.28 18.62 25.24
C VAL A 265 -9.37 17.95 24.23
N LYS A 266 -8.08 17.83 24.55
CA LYS A 266 -7.16 17.02 23.75
C LYS A 266 -7.48 15.54 23.93
N ALA A 267 -7.79 14.84 22.84
CA ALA A 267 -7.98 13.40 22.88
C ALA A 267 -6.65 12.69 23.23
N TYR A 268 -6.76 11.61 23.99
CA TYR A 268 -5.61 10.84 24.47
C TYR A 268 -4.99 10.03 23.34
N ALA A 269 -5.85 9.41 22.51
CA ALA A 269 -5.53 8.64 21.30
C ALA A 269 -6.70 8.72 20.29
N TRP A 270 -6.52 8.21 19.07
CA TRP A 270 -7.47 8.37 17.95
C TRP A 270 -7.29 7.18 17.01
N CYS A 271 -8.38 6.72 16.42
CA CYS A 271 -8.32 5.86 15.25
C CYS A 271 -8.70 6.69 14.02
N ASN A 272 -7.89 6.64 12.96
CA ASN A 272 -8.16 7.40 11.74
C ASN A 272 -8.68 6.45 10.67
N CYS A 273 -9.77 6.81 10.02
CA CYS A 273 -10.27 6.12 8.84
C CYS A 273 -10.02 6.98 7.59
N VAL A 274 -9.60 6.33 6.49
CA VAL A 274 -9.40 6.95 5.17
C VAL A 274 -10.44 6.43 4.20
N ARG A 275 -10.95 7.31 3.34
CA ARG A 275 -11.89 6.93 2.30
C ARG A 275 -11.21 5.97 1.32
N THR A 276 -11.75 4.77 1.16
CA THR A 276 -11.31 3.84 0.12
C THR A 276 -12.20 4.06 -1.11
N MET A 277 -11.74 4.90 -2.04
CA MET A 277 -12.48 5.11 -3.29
C MET A 277 -12.33 3.88 -4.19
N ARG A 278 -13.39 3.08 -4.25
CA ARG A 278 -13.70 2.14 -5.36
C ARG A 278 -14.69 2.74 -6.36
N SER A 279 -15.17 3.97 -6.12
CA SER A 279 -15.91 4.80 -7.09
C SER A 279 -16.15 6.20 -6.49
N ALA A 280 -16.51 7.17 -7.34
CA ALA A 280 -16.90 8.54 -6.95
C ALA A 280 -18.10 8.63 -5.97
N ARG A 281 -18.72 7.49 -5.59
CA ARG A 281 -19.81 7.39 -4.60
C ARG A 281 -19.46 6.49 -3.40
N SER A 282 -18.18 6.18 -3.15
CA SER A 282 -17.76 5.14 -2.19
C SER A 282 -18.19 5.42 -0.74
N THR A 283 -18.96 4.50 -0.18
CA THR A 283 -19.44 4.42 1.22
C THR A 283 -18.50 3.59 2.11
N ILE A 284 -17.22 3.43 1.76
CA ILE A 284 -16.32 2.46 2.38
C ILE A 284 -15.05 3.17 2.88
N TRP A 285 -14.63 2.86 4.12
CA TRP A 285 -13.52 3.51 4.81
C TRP A 285 -12.60 2.47 5.46
N SER A 286 -11.29 2.64 5.34
CA SER A 286 -10.28 1.76 5.95
C SER A 286 -9.65 2.42 7.18
N ALA A 287 -9.49 1.67 8.27
CA ALA A 287 -8.69 2.13 9.40
C ALA A 287 -7.23 2.30 8.97
N SER A 288 -6.73 3.53 8.94
CA SER A 288 -5.40 3.87 8.45
C SER A 288 -4.33 3.28 9.36
N ARG A 289 -3.53 2.34 8.85
CA ARG A 289 -2.21 2.05 9.40
C ARG A 289 -1.28 3.18 8.99
N ARG A 290 -0.96 4.09 9.91
CA ARG A 290 0.25 4.92 9.79
C ARG A 290 1.37 4.27 10.59
N SER A 291 2.30 3.65 9.88
CA SER A 291 3.67 3.39 10.33
C SER A 291 4.62 3.92 9.26
#